data_AF-A0A9P6R8U3-F1
#
_entry.id   AF-A0A9P6R8U3-F1
#
_cell.length_a   1.000
_cell.length_b   1.000
_cell.length_c   1.000
_cell.angle_alpha   90.00
_cell.angle_beta   90.00
_cell.angle_gamma   90.00
#
_symmetry.space_group_name_H-M   'P 1'
#
loop_
_entity.id
_entity.type
_entity.pdbx_description
1 polymer ?
#
loop_
_entity_poly.entity_id
_entity_poly.type
_entity_poly.pdbx_seq_one_letter_code
_entity_poly.pdbx_strand_id
1 'polypeptide(L)'
;MGWSSPSSHVRSTTATTHKFHTSAPATQSSSSKKESSDDTPRLTHTDPETGKASMVSVTDKAPTHRTALAVSSIWLPGVAFDLLKRNGHKKGDVLTVAQIAGIQAAKQTSNLIPLCHPLLLTHVSVDLKLVEDEATPDAAGGGAQEGGLRGGRVDIESRVACMGNTGVEMEALTGATVAALTVFDMCKAVGKDMVIGEVKVMEKTGGKSGAYKHNQQGAQRQGHGI
;
A
#
# COMPACT_ATOMS: atom_id res chain seq x y z
N MET A 1 48.12 2.14 -40.80
CA MET A 1 47.26 1.76 -39.66
C MET A 1 45.87 1.51 -40.25
N GLY A 2 45.44 0.31 -40.66
CA GLY A 2 45.74 -1.03 -40.18
C GLY A 2 44.63 -1.52 -39.25
N TRP A 3 43.36 -1.50 -39.68
CA TRP A 3 42.29 -2.21 -38.96
C TRP A 3 41.37 -2.98 -39.90
N SER A 4 41.38 -4.28 -39.66
CA SER A 4 40.73 -5.35 -40.40
C SER A 4 39.24 -5.45 -40.06
N SER A 5 38.42 -5.81 -41.06
CA SER A 5 37.01 -6.16 -40.91
C SER A 5 36.82 -7.44 -40.08
N PRO A 6 35.77 -7.53 -39.22
CA PRO A 6 35.36 -8.80 -38.63
C PRO A 6 34.42 -9.56 -39.57
N SER A 7 34.76 -10.82 -39.82
CA SER A 7 33.98 -11.79 -40.59
C SER A 7 32.66 -12.17 -39.91
N SER A 8 31.59 -12.18 -40.69
CA SER A 8 30.25 -12.65 -40.31
C SER A 8 30.24 -14.15 -40.03
N HIS A 9 29.95 -14.53 -38.78
CA HIS A 9 29.58 -15.90 -38.44
C HIS A 9 28.06 -15.99 -38.30
N VAL A 10 27.41 -16.49 -39.35
CA VAL A 10 26.03 -16.98 -39.29
C VAL A 10 26.02 -18.24 -38.43
N ARG A 11 25.43 -18.16 -37.23
CA ARG A 11 25.08 -19.35 -36.45
C ARG A 11 23.74 -19.89 -36.96
N SER A 12 23.81 -21.09 -37.50
CA SER A 12 22.65 -21.93 -37.86
C SER A 12 21.79 -22.19 -36.62
N THR A 13 20.51 -21.85 -36.71
CA THR A 13 19.47 -22.14 -35.73
C THR A 13 18.95 -23.56 -35.95
N THR A 14 19.30 -24.48 -35.06
CA THR A 14 18.64 -25.79 -35.00
C THR A 14 17.32 -25.64 -34.26
N ALA A 15 16.21 -25.69 -35.00
CA ALA A 15 14.86 -25.71 -34.44
C ALA A 15 14.59 -27.07 -33.78
N THR A 16 14.56 -27.11 -32.46
CA THR A 16 14.08 -28.27 -31.70
C THR A 16 12.56 -28.24 -31.67
N THR A 17 11.92 -28.99 -32.57
CA THR A 17 10.47 -29.18 -32.62
C THR A 17 10.04 -30.04 -31.44
N HIS A 18 9.52 -29.43 -30.36
CA HIS A 18 8.84 -30.17 -29.31
C HIS A 18 7.49 -30.65 -29.84
N LYS A 19 7.38 -31.96 -30.09
CA LYS A 19 6.13 -32.63 -30.47
C LYS A 19 5.20 -32.66 -29.25
N PHE A 20 4.14 -31.88 -29.29
CA PHE A 20 3.03 -31.99 -28.34
C PHE A 20 2.21 -33.24 -28.69
N HIS A 21 2.22 -34.24 -27.80
CA HIS A 21 1.33 -35.40 -27.91
C HIS A 21 -0.08 -34.99 -27.48
N THR A 22 -1.02 -35.03 -28.42
CA THR A 22 -2.46 -34.96 -28.16
C THR A 22 -2.99 -36.35 -27.85
N SER A 23 -3.52 -36.54 -26.64
CA SER A 23 -4.36 -37.70 -26.32
C SER A 23 -5.54 -37.25 -25.46
N ALA A 24 -6.74 -37.50 -25.94
CA ALA A 24 -8.01 -37.41 -25.22
C ALA A 24 -8.86 -38.64 -25.56
N PRO A 25 -9.92 -38.96 -24.80
CA PRO A 25 -10.06 -38.99 -23.35
C PRO A 25 -10.40 -40.42 -22.87
N ALA A 26 -10.19 -40.71 -21.58
CA ALA A 26 -10.72 -41.91 -20.94
C ALA A 26 -11.56 -41.56 -19.70
N THR A 27 -12.57 -42.38 -19.50
CA THR A 27 -13.83 -42.19 -18.79
C THR A 27 -13.70 -42.05 -17.26
N GLN A 28 -14.64 -41.27 -16.72
CA GLN A 28 -15.10 -41.07 -15.34
C GLN A 28 -14.61 -42.04 -14.25
N SER A 29 -14.17 -41.47 -13.13
CA SER A 29 -14.28 -42.08 -11.80
C SER A 29 -14.57 -41.01 -10.75
N SER A 30 -15.48 -41.39 -9.86
CA SER A 30 -16.27 -40.60 -8.92
C SER A 30 -15.55 -40.19 -7.65
N SER A 31 -15.88 -38.97 -7.19
CA SER A 31 -16.07 -38.54 -5.79
C SER A 31 -15.05 -38.95 -4.72
N SER A 32 -14.31 -37.97 -4.22
CA SER A 32 -14.39 -37.61 -2.79
C SER A 32 -13.75 -36.23 -2.58
N LYS A 33 -14.58 -35.17 -2.62
CA LYS A 33 -14.21 -33.87 -2.05
C LYS A 33 -14.08 -34.06 -0.54
N LYS A 34 -12.85 -34.18 -0.07
CA LYS A 34 -12.54 -34.02 1.35
C LYS A 34 -12.55 -32.53 1.62
N GLU A 35 -13.71 -31.99 2.00
CA GLU A 35 -13.81 -30.67 2.62
C GLU A 35 -13.19 -30.77 4.02
N SER A 36 -11.87 -30.61 4.10
CA SER A 36 -11.22 -30.28 5.37
C SER A 36 -11.23 -28.77 5.51
N SER A 37 -12.33 -28.22 6.02
CA SER A 37 -12.35 -26.86 6.56
C SER A 37 -11.61 -26.86 7.90
N ASP A 38 -10.28 -26.92 7.83
CA ASP A 38 -9.44 -26.57 8.96
C ASP A 38 -9.44 -25.04 9.05
N ASP A 39 -10.30 -24.48 9.91
CA ASP A 39 -10.53 -23.05 10.10
C ASP A 39 -9.45 -22.40 10.97
N THR A 40 -8.24 -22.98 10.99
CA THR A 40 -7.09 -22.42 11.69
C THR A 40 -6.58 -21.19 10.93
N PRO A 41 -6.41 -20.03 11.60
CA PRO A 41 -5.82 -18.86 10.97
C PRO A 41 -4.42 -19.19 10.47
N ARG A 42 -4.16 -18.98 9.17
CA ARG A 42 -2.88 -19.29 8.54
C ARG A 42 -2.39 -18.11 7.70
N LEU A 43 -1.08 -17.91 7.70
CA LEU A 43 -0.42 -16.96 6.82
C LEU A 43 -0.48 -17.48 5.38
N THR A 44 -0.94 -16.64 4.46
CA THR A 44 -1.14 -17.04 3.06
C THR A 44 0.11 -16.83 2.20
N HIS A 45 0.99 -15.90 2.56
CA HIS A 45 2.22 -15.59 1.83
C HIS A 45 3.44 -16.42 2.28
N THR A 46 3.23 -17.47 3.05
CA THR A 46 4.25 -18.41 3.50
C THR A 46 3.82 -19.83 3.19
N ASP A 47 4.74 -20.64 2.70
CA ASP A 47 4.53 -22.06 2.52
C ASP A 47 4.26 -22.75 3.88
N PRO A 48 3.15 -23.49 4.05
CA PRO A 48 2.78 -24.05 5.35
C PRO A 48 3.76 -25.09 5.90
N GLU A 49 4.52 -25.77 5.05
CA GLU A 49 5.41 -26.86 5.46
C GLU A 49 6.83 -26.36 5.72
N THR A 50 7.31 -25.44 4.90
CA THR A 50 8.70 -24.95 4.92
C THR A 50 8.84 -23.57 5.55
N GLY A 51 7.75 -22.82 5.72
CA GLY A 51 7.74 -21.43 6.21
C GLY A 51 8.33 -20.41 5.23
N LYS A 52 8.71 -20.82 4.01
CA LYS A 52 9.33 -19.94 3.01
C LYS A 52 8.32 -18.98 2.40
N ALA A 53 8.76 -17.77 2.09
CA ALA A 53 7.92 -16.76 1.46
C ALA A 53 7.51 -17.19 0.03
N SER A 54 6.23 -17.03 -0.30
CA SER A 54 5.69 -17.38 -1.63
C SER A 54 4.55 -16.46 -2.04
N MET A 55 4.50 -16.09 -3.31
CA MET A 55 3.38 -15.33 -3.87
C MET A 55 2.20 -16.28 -4.11
N VAL A 56 1.04 -15.95 -3.55
CA VAL A 56 -0.18 -16.78 -3.65
C VAL A 56 -0.72 -16.74 -5.07
N SER A 57 -0.91 -17.90 -5.72
CA SER A 57 -1.58 -17.94 -7.02
C SER A 57 -2.99 -17.37 -6.97
N VAL A 58 -3.32 -16.54 -7.96
CA VAL A 58 -4.64 -15.91 -8.14
C VAL A 58 -5.32 -16.31 -9.46
N THR A 59 -4.73 -17.25 -10.21
CA THR A 59 -5.16 -17.66 -11.55
C THR A 59 -6.62 -18.10 -11.59
N ASP A 60 -7.05 -18.94 -10.65
CA ASP A 60 -8.40 -19.52 -10.64
C ASP A 60 -9.46 -18.61 -10.00
N LYS A 61 -9.07 -17.43 -9.52
CA LYS A 61 -10.00 -16.48 -8.90
C LYS A 61 -10.66 -15.64 -10.00
N ALA A 62 -11.98 -15.48 -9.97
CA ALA A 62 -12.65 -14.58 -10.90
C ALA A 62 -12.24 -13.11 -10.63
N PRO A 63 -12.00 -12.30 -11.68
CA PRO A 63 -11.82 -10.85 -11.53
C PRO A 63 -13.10 -10.20 -11.00
N THR A 64 -12.96 -9.29 -10.05
CA THR A 64 -14.06 -8.47 -9.52
C THR A 64 -13.63 -7.02 -9.42
N HIS A 65 -14.60 -6.10 -9.37
CA HIS A 65 -14.32 -4.73 -8.96
C HIS A 65 -13.87 -4.72 -7.50
N ARG A 66 -12.77 -4.03 -7.21
CA ARG A 66 -12.16 -3.99 -5.89
C ARG A 66 -11.79 -2.57 -5.54
N THR A 67 -12.03 -2.21 -4.28
CA THR A 67 -11.66 -0.91 -3.75
C THR A 67 -11.00 -1.06 -2.40
N ALA A 68 -10.10 -0.14 -2.06
CA ALA A 68 -9.60 0.04 -0.71
C ALA A 68 -9.45 1.54 -0.40
N LEU A 69 -9.76 1.90 0.83
CA LEU A 69 -9.44 3.17 1.46
C LEU A 69 -8.45 2.89 2.59
N ALA A 70 -7.31 3.55 2.56
CA ALA A 70 -6.37 3.60 3.67
C ALA A 70 -6.15 5.03 4.12
N VAL A 71 -5.75 5.19 5.37
CA VAL A 71 -5.42 6.49 5.96
C VAL A 71 -4.04 6.46 6.59
N SER A 72 -3.46 7.64 6.76
CA SER A 72 -2.29 7.90 7.60
C SER A 72 -2.31 9.35 8.08
N SER A 73 -1.59 9.65 9.15
CA SER A 73 -1.43 11.00 9.66
C SER A 73 0.03 11.32 9.93
N ILE A 74 0.42 12.58 9.76
CA ILE A 74 1.73 13.10 10.19
C ILE A 74 1.55 14.32 11.10
N TRP A 75 2.05 14.21 12.34
CA TRP A 75 2.05 15.30 13.32
C TRP A 75 3.25 16.20 13.13
N LEU A 76 3.02 17.49 13.26
CA LEU A 76 3.98 18.53 12.92
C LEU A 76 4.28 19.43 14.13
N PRO A 77 5.54 19.86 14.33
CA PRO A 77 5.83 20.98 15.21
C PRO A 77 5.08 22.25 14.78
N GLY A 78 4.74 23.12 15.74
CA GLY A 78 3.99 24.37 15.47
C GLY A 78 4.57 25.21 14.34
N VAL A 79 5.89 25.36 14.28
CA VAL A 79 6.58 26.11 13.22
C VAL A 79 6.32 25.52 11.82
N ALA A 80 6.38 24.19 11.68
CA ALA A 80 6.14 23.52 10.41
C ALA A 80 4.67 23.64 10.00
N PHE A 81 3.76 23.44 10.94
CA PHE A 81 2.32 23.56 10.71
C PHE A 81 1.93 24.96 10.24
N ASP A 82 2.43 26.00 10.91
CA ASP A 82 2.19 27.39 10.55
C ASP A 82 2.70 27.73 9.15
N LEU A 83 3.88 27.22 8.78
CA LEU A 83 4.43 27.42 7.44
C LEU A 83 3.55 26.75 6.39
N LEU A 84 3.06 25.54 6.64
CA LEU A 84 2.14 24.85 5.74
C LEU A 84 0.83 25.63 5.57
N LYS A 85 0.27 26.13 6.68
CA LYS A 85 -0.96 26.94 6.68
C LYS A 85 -0.77 28.23 5.87
N ARG A 86 0.35 28.94 6.03
CA ARG A 86 0.67 30.17 5.29
C ARG A 86 1.01 29.93 3.83
N ASN A 87 1.53 28.75 3.48
CA ASN A 87 1.91 28.39 2.12
C ASN A 87 0.72 27.87 1.29
N GLY A 88 -0.48 27.84 1.87
CA GLY A 88 -1.67 27.19 1.31
C GLY A 88 -1.93 27.49 -0.18
N HIS A 89 -2.04 26.41 -0.96
CA HIS A 89 -2.51 26.34 -2.34
C HIS A 89 -1.68 27.11 -3.38
N LYS A 90 -0.43 27.45 -3.06
CA LYS A 90 0.50 27.94 -4.08
C LYS A 90 0.93 26.78 -4.99
N LYS A 91 1.25 27.09 -6.24
CA LYS A 91 1.81 26.10 -7.18
C LYS A 91 3.09 25.52 -6.60
N GLY A 92 3.11 24.21 -6.34
CA GLY A 92 4.24 23.53 -5.68
C GLY A 92 4.18 23.55 -4.15
N ASP A 93 3.00 23.70 -3.55
CA ASP A 93 2.83 23.52 -2.11
C ASP A 93 3.08 22.07 -1.68
N VAL A 94 3.41 21.91 -0.40
CA VAL A 94 3.81 20.63 0.20
C VAL A 94 2.72 19.57 0.01
N LEU A 95 1.44 19.95 0.14
CA LEU A 95 0.32 19.03 0.03
C LEU A 95 0.14 18.52 -1.41
N THR A 96 0.31 19.38 -2.42
CA THR A 96 0.24 18.98 -3.83
C THR A 96 1.37 18.02 -4.19
N VAL A 97 2.60 18.29 -3.73
CA VAL A 97 3.75 17.40 -3.96
C VAL A 97 3.52 16.05 -3.29
N ALA A 98 3.04 16.03 -2.05
CA ALA A 98 2.72 14.80 -1.31
C ALA A 98 1.56 14.01 -1.95
N GLN A 99 0.54 14.69 -2.47
CA GLN A 99 -0.56 14.06 -3.23
C GLN A 99 -0.03 13.32 -4.45
N ILE A 100 0.79 13.97 -5.28
CA ILE A 100 1.39 13.37 -6.47
C ILE A 100 2.28 12.19 -6.08
N ALA A 101 3.08 12.32 -5.02
CA ALA A 101 3.93 11.25 -4.53
C ALA A 101 3.10 10.03 -4.08
N GLY A 102 2.01 10.22 -3.35
CA GLY A 102 1.11 9.13 -2.96
C GLY A 102 0.47 8.42 -4.16
N ILE A 103 0.02 9.17 -5.18
CA ILE A 103 -0.53 8.60 -6.42
C ILE A 103 0.53 7.76 -7.16
N GLN A 104 1.76 8.26 -7.24
CA GLN A 104 2.86 7.52 -7.87
C GLN A 104 3.22 6.27 -7.07
N ALA A 105 3.27 6.36 -5.75
CA ALA A 105 3.60 5.26 -4.87
C ALA A 105 2.60 4.11 -4.98
N ALA A 106 1.30 4.40 -5.01
CA ALA A 106 0.26 3.38 -5.20
C ALA A 106 0.50 2.55 -6.47
N LYS A 107 0.91 3.19 -7.58
CA LYS A 107 1.25 2.49 -8.84
C LYS A 107 2.55 1.68 -8.78
N GLN A 108 3.43 1.98 -7.83
CA GLN A 108 4.73 1.31 -7.64
C GLN A 108 4.70 0.23 -6.55
N THR A 109 3.55 -0.04 -5.94
CA THR A 109 3.41 -0.94 -4.79
C THR A 109 4.05 -2.31 -5.00
N SER A 110 3.84 -2.96 -6.15
CA SER A 110 4.41 -4.29 -6.44
C SER A 110 5.93 -4.28 -6.65
N ASN A 111 6.53 -3.12 -6.92
CA ASN A 111 7.99 -2.96 -6.96
C ASN A 111 8.59 -2.79 -5.56
N LEU A 112 7.78 -2.40 -4.57
CA LEU A 112 8.20 -2.13 -3.20
C LEU A 112 7.90 -3.30 -2.25
N ILE A 113 6.73 -3.92 -2.41
CA ILE A 113 6.24 -5.01 -1.55
C ILE A 113 6.46 -6.35 -2.27
N PRO A 114 7.42 -7.20 -1.84
CA PRO A 114 7.95 -8.29 -2.66
C PRO A 114 6.96 -9.34 -3.18
N LEU A 115 5.86 -9.57 -2.45
CA LEU A 115 4.87 -10.61 -2.78
C LEU A 115 3.52 -10.04 -3.24
N CYS A 116 3.45 -8.73 -3.49
CA CYS A 116 2.30 -8.11 -4.13
C CYS A 116 2.26 -8.47 -5.61
N HIS A 117 1.05 -8.71 -6.12
CA HIS A 117 0.85 -8.91 -7.55
C HIS A 117 0.94 -7.57 -8.27
N PRO A 118 1.48 -7.51 -9.49
CA PRO A 118 1.31 -6.34 -10.34
C PRO A 118 -0.16 -6.21 -10.75
N LEU A 119 -0.77 -5.05 -10.48
CA LEU A 119 -2.17 -4.76 -10.77
C LEU A 119 -2.32 -3.56 -11.69
N LEU A 120 -3.26 -3.64 -12.63
CA LEU A 120 -3.70 -2.51 -13.43
C LEU A 120 -4.74 -1.71 -12.63
N LEU A 121 -4.29 -0.64 -12.00
CA LEU A 121 -5.17 0.25 -11.22
C LEU A 121 -6.07 1.04 -12.16
N THR A 122 -7.36 1.07 -11.85
CA THR A 122 -8.35 1.83 -12.63
C THR A 122 -8.59 3.21 -12.03
N HIS A 123 -8.33 3.39 -10.73
CA HIS A 123 -8.44 4.67 -10.05
C HIS A 123 -7.47 4.75 -8.87
N VAL A 124 -6.87 5.92 -8.68
CA VAL A 124 -6.10 6.28 -7.49
C VAL A 124 -6.43 7.74 -7.14
N SER A 125 -6.91 8.00 -5.93
CA SER A 125 -6.95 9.34 -5.35
C SER A 125 -6.18 9.37 -4.03
N VAL A 126 -5.55 10.51 -3.76
CA VAL A 126 -4.90 10.80 -2.49
C VAL A 126 -5.32 12.20 -2.08
N ASP A 127 -5.94 12.31 -0.92
CA ASP A 127 -6.46 13.56 -0.38
C ASP A 127 -5.68 13.88 0.90
N LEU A 128 -5.21 15.12 1.02
CA LEU A 128 -4.48 15.60 2.19
C LEU A 128 -5.20 16.78 2.79
N LYS A 129 -5.35 16.78 4.12
CA LYS A 129 -6.00 17.85 4.86
C LYS A 129 -5.14 18.26 6.03
N LEU A 130 -4.88 19.56 6.13
CA LEU A 130 -4.27 20.14 7.33
C LEU A 130 -5.33 20.23 8.43
N VAL A 131 -5.03 19.69 9.61
CA VAL A 131 -5.94 19.63 10.76
C VAL A 131 -5.25 20.24 11.96
N GLU A 132 -5.86 21.28 12.51
CA GLU A 132 -5.49 21.83 13.81
C GLU A 132 -5.91 20.83 14.89
N ASP A 133 -4.93 20.18 15.52
CA ASP A 133 -5.15 19.29 16.64
C ASP A 133 -3.93 19.29 17.56
N GLU A 134 -4.16 19.66 18.81
CA GLU A 134 -3.15 19.65 19.88
C GLU A 134 -2.93 18.23 20.44
N ALA A 135 -3.77 17.25 20.07
CA ALA A 135 -3.63 15.87 20.45
C ALA A 135 -2.50 15.22 19.64
N THR A 136 -1.38 15.03 20.32
CA THR A 136 -0.17 14.44 19.76
C THR A 136 0.12 13.07 20.39
N PRO A 137 0.77 12.14 19.67
CA PRO A 137 1.11 10.83 20.22
C PRO A 137 2.00 10.88 21.49
N ASP A 138 2.76 11.97 21.66
CA ASP A 138 3.67 12.25 22.77
C ASP A 138 3.02 13.02 23.93
N ALA A 139 1.75 13.46 23.83
CA ALA A 139 1.06 14.21 24.89
C ALA A 139 0.85 13.44 26.22
N ALA A 140 1.18 12.14 26.26
CA ALA A 140 1.12 11.31 27.46
C ALA A 140 2.28 11.56 28.45
N GLY A 141 3.30 12.35 28.09
CA GLY A 141 4.45 12.64 28.94
C GLY A 141 4.79 14.13 29.02
N GLY A 142 4.11 14.85 29.93
CA GLY A 142 4.63 16.07 30.55
C GLY A 142 4.81 17.33 29.68
N GLY A 143 3.90 18.31 29.86
CA GLY A 143 4.18 19.73 29.64
C GLY A 143 4.25 20.22 28.19
N ALA A 144 3.76 21.43 27.95
CA ALA A 144 4.03 22.17 26.72
C ALA A 144 5.51 22.58 26.71
N GLN A 145 6.37 21.75 26.13
CA GLN A 145 7.76 22.11 25.90
C GLN A 145 7.86 22.86 24.56
N GLU A 146 8.60 23.98 24.54
CA GLU A 146 8.98 24.66 23.30
C GLU A 146 9.64 23.64 22.35
N GLY A 147 9.02 23.42 21.19
CA GLY A 147 9.48 22.45 20.19
C GLY A 147 8.67 21.15 20.07
N GLY A 148 7.61 20.94 20.88
CA GLY A 148 6.76 19.75 20.78
C GLY A 148 5.88 19.69 19.52
N LEU A 149 5.24 18.53 19.30
CA LEU A 149 4.33 18.24 18.17
C LEU A 149 2.99 19.01 18.17
N ARG A 150 2.87 20.07 18.98
CA ARG A 150 1.65 20.83 19.27
C ARG A 150 1.29 21.86 18.18
N GLY A 151 1.55 21.53 16.92
CA GLY A 151 1.16 22.37 15.78
C GLY A 151 -0.16 21.95 15.15
N GLY A 152 -0.44 20.65 15.16
CA GLY A 152 -1.46 20.02 14.34
C GLY A 152 -0.87 18.90 13.50
N ARG A 153 -1.66 18.38 12.56
CA ARG A 153 -1.25 17.27 11.69
C ARG A 153 -1.76 17.44 10.27
N VAL A 154 -1.22 16.61 9.37
CA VAL A 154 -1.79 16.38 8.05
C VAL A 154 -2.43 15.00 8.04
N ASP A 155 -3.75 14.96 7.82
CA ASP A 155 -4.50 13.73 7.58
C ASP A 155 -4.48 13.40 6.09
N ILE A 156 -4.28 12.11 5.78
CA ILE A 156 -4.10 11.61 4.43
C ILE A 156 -5.07 10.46 4.21
N GLU A 157 -5.88 10.55 3.15
CA GLU A 157 -6.72 9.45 2.67
C GLU A 157 -6.22 8.99 1.30
N SER A 158 -6.01 7.70 1.12
CA SER A 158 -5.71 7.10 -0.19
C SER A 158 -6.78 6.11 -0.59
N ARG A 159 -7.43 6.34 -1.74
CA ARG A 159 -8.47 5.47 -2.30
C ARG A 159 -7.97 4.87 -3.60
N VAL A 160 -7.97 3.55 -3.67
CA VAL A 160 -7.52 2.79 -4.85
C VAL A 160 -8.63 1.87 -5.32
N ALA A 161 -8.77 1.74 -6.64
CA ALA A 161 -9.65 0.76 -7.26
C ALA A 161 -8.99 0.02 -8.42
N CYS A 162 -9.45 -1.20 -8.67
CA CYS A 162 -9.08 -1.99 -9.84
C CYS A 162 -10.20 -2.97 -10.25
N MET A 163 -10.02 -3.58 -11.42
CA MET A 163 -10.69 -4.85 -11.78
C MET A 163 -9.63 -5.95 -11.71
N GLY A 164 -9.75 -6.91 -10.77
CA GLY A 164 -8.69 -7.91 -10.59
C GLY A 164 -9.02 -9.06 -9.64
N ASN A 165 -8.04 -9.94 -9.47
CA ASN A 165 -8.18 -11.23 -8.77
C ASN A 165 -7.75 -11.16 -7.29
N THR A 166 -7.08 -10.08 -6.90
CA THR A 166 -6.64 -9.79 -5.53
C THR A 166 -6.96 -8.35 -5.15
N GLY A 167 -7.05 -8.06 -3.85
CA GLY A 167 -7.36 -6.73 -3.31
C GLY A 167 -6.27 -5.69 -3.57
N VAL A 168 -6.61 -4.43 -3.29
CA VAL A 168 -5.78 -3.24 -3.49
C VAL A 168 -5.45 -2.51 -2.17
N GLU A 169 -5.52 -3.24 -1.05
CA GLU A 169 -5.24 -2.70 0.29
C GLU A 169 -3.81 -2.17 0.37
N MET A 170 -2.85 -2.88 -0.23
CA MET A 170 -1.44 -2.51 -0.20
C MET A 170 -1.16 -1.25 -1.02
N GLU A 171 -1.84 -1.07 -2.13
CA GLU A 171 -1.73 0.13 -2.97
C GLU A 171 -2.25 1.36 -2.24
N ALA A 172 -3.38 1.25 -1.52
CA ALA A 172 -3.91 2.32 -0.70
C ALA A 172 -2.98 2.65 0.48
N LEU A 173 -2.50 1.63 1.21
CA LEU A 173 -1.56 1.82 2.32
C LEU A 173 -0.24 2.47 1.88
N THR A 174 0.30 2.01 0.76
CA THR A 174 1.55 2.54 0.18
C THR A 174 1.36 3.99 -0.25
N GLY A 175 0.24 4.31 -0.90
CA GLY A 175 -0.10 5.67 -1.31
C GLY A 175 -0.18 6.64 -0.12
N ALA A 176 -0.89 6.27 0.94
CA ALA A 176 -1.00 7.08 2.15
C ALA A 176 0.37 7.27 2.84
N THR A 177 1.11 6.18 3.01
CA THR A 177 2.42 6.19 3.69
C THR A 177 3.45 7.07 2.97
N VAL A 178 3.56 6.94 1.65
CA VAL A 178 4.55 7.72 0.89
C VAL A 178 4.16 9.19 0.80
N ALA A 179 2.87 9.52 0.79
CA ALA A 179 2.42 10.90 0.93
C ALA A 179 2.87 11.49 2.29
N ALA A 180 2.70 10.76 3.39
CA ALA A 180 3.22 11.19 4.71
C ALA A 180 4.75 11.37 4.72
N LEU A 181 5.50 10.41 4.15
CA LEU A 181 6.96 10.53 4.01
C LEU A 181 7.36 11.75 3.18
N THR A 182 6.56 12.12 2.17
CA THR A 182 6.83 13.30 1.34
C THR A 182 6.57 14.59 2.12
N VAL A 183 5.51 14.65 2.93
CA VAL A 183 5.31 15.79 3.85
C VAL A 183 6.49 15.92 4.79
N PHE A 184 6.96 14.80 5.37
CA PHE A 184 8.15 14.79 6.21
C PHE A 184 9.36 15.36 5.45
N ASP A 185 9.65 14.85 4.24
CA ASP A 185 10.80 15.28 3.46
C ASP A 185 10.79 16.78 3.15
N MET A 186 9.62 17.32 2.82
CA MET A 186 9.42 18.74 2.52
C MET A 186 9.51 19.63 3.77
N CYS A 187 9.32 19.09 4.97
CA CYS A 187 9.30 19.84 6.24
C CYS A 187 10.54 19.59 7.12
N LYS A 188 11.39 18.58 6.84
CA LYS A 188 12.49 18.16 7.72
C LYS A 188 13.54 19.25 8.04
N ALA A 189 13.59 20.30 7.24
CA ALA A 189 14.48 21.44 7.45
C ALA A 189 13.98 22.39 8.56
N VAL A 190 12.67 22.43 8.82
CA VAL A 190 12.04 23.33 9.80
C VAL A 190 11.73 22.65 11.13
N GLY A 191 11.68 21.32 11.16
CA GLY A 191 11.56 20.50 12.36
C GLY A 191 11.78 19.03 12.03
N LYS A 192 12.37 18.27 12.94
CA LYS A 192 12.70 16.84 12.72
C LYS A 192 11.87 15.88 13.56
N ASP A 193 11.23 16.39 14.60
CA ASP A 193 10.48 15.57 15.57
C ASP A 193 9.10 15.12 15.07
N MET A 194 8.82 15.29 13.77
CA MET A 194 7.57 14.87 13.13
C MET A 194 7.36 13.36 13.30
N VAL A 195 6.11 12.98 13.54
CA VAL A 195 5.72 11.57 13.71
C VAL A 195 4.73 11.19 12.62
N ILE A 196 4.99 10.09 11.92
CA ILE A 196 4.04 9.46 11.00
C ILE A 196 3.36 8.31 11.74
N GLY A 197 2.04 8.21 11.65
CA GLY A 197 1.28 7.18 12.35
C GLY A 197 -0.11 6.97 11.77
N GLU A 198 -0.92 6.20 12.50
CA GLU A 198 -2.31 5.86 12.13
C GLU A 198 -2.45 5.28 10.72
N VAL A 199 -1.42 4.56 10.25
CA VAL A 199 -1.43 3.90 8.94
C VAL A 199 -2.31 2.65 9.01
N LYS A 200 -3.50 2.69 8.39
CA LYS A 200 -4.46 1.59 8.46
C LYS A 200 -5.45 1.58 7.30
N VAL A 201 -5.97 0.39 6.98
CA VAL A 201 -7.09 0.22 6.04
C VAL A 201 -8.38 0.56 6.76
N MET A 202 -9.15 1.48 6.19
CA MET A 202 -10.44 1.90 6.73
C MET A 202 -11.60 1.15 6.08
N GLU A 203 -11.52 0.92 4.78
CA GLU A 203 -12.58 0.23 4.03
C GLU A 203 -11.94 -0.60 2.91
N LYS A 204 -12.50 -1.77 2.61
CA LYS A 204 -12.23 -2.46 1.34
C LYS A 204 -13.46 -3.21 0.85
N THR A 205 -13.59 -3.37 -0.46
CA THR A 205 -14.69 -4.09 -1.09
C THR A 205 -14.19 -5.02 -2.21
N GLY A 206 -15.00 -6.02 -2.55
CA GLY A 206 -14.68 -7.01 -3.58
C GLY A 206 -13.90 -8.23 -3.07
N GLY A 207 -13.89 -9.29 -3.88
CA GLY A 207 -13.28 -10.57 -3.53
C GLY A 207 -14.06 -11.44 -2.54
N LYS A 208 -13.53 -12.63 -2.27
CA LYS A 208 -14.18 -13.67 -1.45
C LYS A 208 -14.43 -13.24 0.01
N SER A 209 -13.56 -12.41 0.57
CA SER A 209 -13.67 -11.95 1.96
C SER A 209 -14.67 -10.81 2.16
N GLY A 210 -15.37 -10.38 1.10
CA GLY A 210 -16.44 -9.39 1.18
C GLY A 210 -15.99 -7.99 1.58
N ALA A 211 -16.95 -7.14 1.91
CA ALA A 211 -16.70 -5.78 2.37
C ALA A 211 -16.13 -5.79 3.80
N TYR A 212 -15.16 -4.92 4.04
CA TYR A 212 -14.62 -4.63 5.36
C TYR A 212 -14.73 -3.14 5.63
N LYS A 213 -15.05 -2.80 6.87
CA LYS A 213 -15.02 -1.45 7.41
C LYS A 213 -14.38 -1.51 8.79
N HIS A 214 -13.40 -0.63 9.03
CA HIS A 214 -12.70 -0.56 10.29
C HIS A 214 -13.67 -0.09 11.39
N ASN A 215 -13.79 -0.87 12.47
CA ASN A 215 -14.65 -0.52 13.60
C ASN A 215 -14.03 0.67 14.36
N GLN A 216 -14.70 1.82 14.31
CA GLN A 216 -14.39 2.95 15.18
C GLN A 216 -14.99 2.73 16.58
N GLN A 217 -14.49 1.74 17.32
CA GLN A 217 -14.76 1.61 18.76
C GLN A 217 -13.41 1.65 19.48
N GLY A 218 -13.02 2.80 20.04
CA GLY A 218 -11.80 2.88 20.85
C GLY A 218 -11.08 4.22 21.01
N ALA A 219 -11.63 5.36 20.57
CA ALA A 219 -10.99 6.68 20.80
C ALA A 219 -11.72 7.59 21.81
N GLN A 220 -12.77 7.10 22.49
CA GLN A 220 -13.23 7.73 23.74
C GLN A 220 -12.55 7.01 24.90
N ARG A 221 -11.38 7.53 25.30
CA ARG A 221 -10.83 7.24 26.63
C ARG A 221 -11.81 7.80 27.66
N GLN A 222 -12.77 6.99 28.11
CA GLN A 222 -13.55 7.28 29.31
C GLN A 222 -12.58 7.22 30.49
N GLY A 223 -12.18 8.39 30.98
CA GLY A 223 -11.50 8.53 32.25
C GLY A 223 -12.47 8.11 33.37
N HIS A 224 -12.32 6.89 33.86
CA HIS A 224 -12.77 6.56 35.21
C HIS A 224 -11.62 6.90 36.15
N GLY A 225 -11.78 8.03 36.84
CA GLY A 225 -10.93 8.41 37.95
C GLY A 225 -11.05 7.43 39.10
N ILE A 226 -9.94 7.25 39.80
CA ILE A 226 -9.88 6.87 41.20
C ILE A 226 -9.10 8.00 41.88
#